data_AF-A0ABD7VQI2-F1
#
_entry.id   AF-A0ABD7VQI2-F1
#
_cell.length_a   1.000
_cell.length_b   1.000
_cell.length_c   1.000
_cell.angle_alpha   90.00
_cell.angle_beta   90.00
_cell.angle_gamma   90.00
#
_symmetry.space_group_name_H-M   'P 1'
#
loop_
_entity.id
_entity.type
_entity.pdbx_description
1 polymer ?
#
loop_
_entity_poly.entity_id
_entity_poly.type
_entity_poly.pdbx_seq_one_letter_code
_entity_poly.pdbx_strand_id
1 'polypeptide(L)'
;MQVTTINDQPTLLIDRPLTADTTPPAAVTEGMTTITTTPPTPAMRHDAIPLAAIASWRTLLGIETDTEAVAAILRVRDHGEPDPDPQTGETAWTSAYNAIEKAINTTTAPADNTPDDPLTAGRNKTRGLLGLPLLPDTATTNPSAEDETDAPTTIALPAGIEPTELGNLLADHADDINDATDRFIESLTQTNDGKDHD
;
A
#
# COMPACT_ATOMS: atom_id res chain seq x y z
N MET A 1 -16.19 1.65 8.34
CA MET A 1 -15.68 1.14 7.04
C MET A 1 -16.73 0.21 6.45
N GLN A 2 -16.83 0.14 5.13
CA GLN A 2 -17.76 -0.77 4.44
C GLN A 2 -17.24 -1.13 3.05
N VAL A 3 -17.68 -2.25 2.49
CA VAL A 3 -17.46 -2.57 1.07
C VAL A 3 -18.76 -2.33 0.31
N THR A 4 -18.67 -1.70 -0.85
CA THR A 4 -19.79 -1.47 -1.76
C THR A 4 -19.36 -1.64 -3.21
N THR A 5 -20.29 -1.65 -4.15
CA THR A 5 -19.98 -1.74 -5.58
C THR A 5 -19.96 -0.35 -6.19
N ILE A 6 -18.83 0.05 -6.77
CA ILE A 6 -18.68 1.30 -7.53
C ILE A 6 -18.18 0.90 -8.92
N ASN A 7 -18.88 1.35 -9.97
CA ASN A 7 -18.56 1.00 -11.37
C ASN A 7 -18.35 -0.51 -11.58
N ASP A 8 -19.29 -1.31 -11.05
CA ASP A 8 -19.26 -2.79 -11.10
C ASP A 8 -18.04 -3.45 -10.43
N GLN A 9 -17.32 -2.72 -9.56
CA GLN A 9 -16.19 -3.24 -8.80
C GLN A 9 -16.41 -3.15 -7.28
N PRO A 10 -16.13 -4.22 -6.52
CA PRO A 10 -16.17 -4.16 -5.07
C PRO A 10 -15.08 -3.20 -4.57
N THR A 11 -15.48 -2.26 -3.73
CA THR A 11 -14.69 -1.11 -3.30
C THR A 11 -14.86 -0.89 -1.80
N LEU A 12 -13.75 -0.93 -1.07
CA LEU A 12 -13.66 -0.58 0.33
C LEU A 12 -13.74 0.94 0.50
N LEU A 13 -14.67 1.39 1.34
CA LEU A 13 -14.85 2.78 1.76
C LEU A 13 -14.36 2.97 3.19
N ILE A 14 -13.42 3.88 3.37
CA ILE A 14 -12.84 4.25 4.66
C ILE A 14 -13.05 5.75 4.89
N ASP A 15 -13.74 6.08 5.97
CA ASP A 15 -13.85 7.44 6.46
C ASP A 15 -12.81 7.64 7.56
N ARG A 16 -11.94 8.64 7.40
CA ARG A 16 -10.93 8.99 8.40
C ARG A 16 -10.89 10.50 8.61
N PRO A 17 -10.61 10.98 9.83
CA PRO A 17 -10.45 12.41 10.06
C PRO A 17 -9.27 12.94 9.23
N LEU A 18 -9.44 14.10 8.60
CA LEU A 18 -8.30 14.90 8.17
C LEU A 18 -7.52 15.26 9.43
N THR A 19 -6.24 14.92 9.47
CA THR A 19 -5.34 15.39 10.53
C THR A 19 -5.36 16.91 10.52
N ALA A 20 -6.13 17.50 11.43
CA ALA A 20 -6.07 18.92 11.68
C ALA A 20 -4.68 19.24 12.20
N ASP A 21 -4.04 20.29 11.67
CA ASP A 21 -2.93 20.94 12.34
C ASP A 21 -3.48 21.41 13.70
N THR A 22 -3.17 20.67 14.77
CA THR A 22 -3.73 20.88 16.10
C THR A 22 -3.09 22.05 16.82
N THR A 23 -2.42 22.97 16.12
CA THR A 23 -1.93 24.22 16.68
C THR A 23 -3.08 24.91 17.43
N PRO A 24 -3.07 24.91 18.78
CA PRO A 24 -4.16 25.50 19.54
C PRO A 24 -4.20 26.99 19.23
N PRO A 25 -5.37 27.61 19.01
CA PRO A 25 -5.44 29.05 18.90
C PRO A 25 -4.81 29.64 20.17
N ALA A 26 -3.84 30.55 19.99
CA ALA A 26 -3.16 31.20 21.09
C ALA A 26 -4.19 31.71 22.10
N ALA A 27 -4.06 31.30 23.37
CA ALA A 27 -4.94 31.75 24.42
C ALA A 27 -4.74 33.25 24.64
N VAL A 28 -5.57 34.08 24.00
CA VAL A 28 -5.62 35.52 24.28
C VAL A 28 -6.30 35.68 25.63
N THR A 29 -5.49 35.93 26.67
CA THR A 29 -6.00 36.28 28.00
C THR A 29 -6.21 37.77 28.04
N GLU A 30 -7.47 38.22 27.98
CA GLU A 30 -8.09 39.15 28.94
C GLU A 30 -9.46 39.65 28.42
N GLY A 31 -10.52 39.48 29.22
CA GLY A 31 -11.65 40.42 29.26
C GLY A 31 -12.83 40.25 28.30
N MET A 32 -12.95 39.18 27.51
CA MET A 32 -14.14 38.99 26.65
C MET A 32 -14.72 37.58 26.81
N THR A 33 -16.05 37.50 26.95
CA THR A 33 -16.85 36.28 27.14
C THR A 33 -16.38 35.13 26.25
N THR A 34 -15.92 34.03 26.86
CA THR A 34 -15.57 32.80 26.16
C THR A 34 -16.85 32.16 25.60
N ILE A 35 -17.12 32.43 24.33
CA ILE A 35 -17.98 31.56 23.52
C ILE A 35 -17.21 30.27 23.32
N THR A 36 -17.58 29.22 24.05
CA THR A 36 -17.13 27.86 23.76
C THR A 36 -17.76 27.44 22.43
N THR A 37 -17.14 27.81 21.32
CA THR A 37 -17.45 27.21 20.03
C THR A 37 -17.13 25.74 20.15
N THR A 38 -18.15 24.88 20.02
CA THR A 38 -17.96 23.46 19.76
C THR A 38 -16.87 23.32 18.69
N PRO A 39 -15.83 22.51 18.90
CA PRO A 39 -14.83 22.31 17.87
C PRO A 39 -15.55 21.94 16.57
N PRO A 40 -15.19 22.54 15.42
CA PRO A 40 -15.79 22.14 14.16
C PRO A 40 -15.62 20.62 14.02
N THR A 41 -16.68 19.92 13.59
CA THR A 41 -16.59 18.50 13.24
C THR A 41 -15.33 18.33 12.39
N PRO A 42 -14.39 17.42 12.77
CA PRO A 42 -13.20 17.20 11.98
C PRO A 42 -13.61 16.96 10.54
N ALA A 43 -13.05 17.73 9.60
CA ALA A 43 -13.27 17.45 8.19
C ALA A 43 -12.86 16.00 7.93
N MET A 44 -13.67 15.22 7.22
CA MET A 44 -13.38 13.82 6.94
C MET A 44 -12.76 13.66 5.55
N ARG A 45 -11.78 12.77 5.46
CA ARG A 45 -11.28 12.21 4.21
C ARG A 45 -12.04 10.90 3.94
N HIS A 46 -12.51 10.76 2.70
CA HIS A 46 -13.19 9.58 2.21
C HIS A 46 -12.27 8.85 1.23
N ASP A 47 -11.77 7.69 1.63
CA ASP A 47 -10.93 6.84 0.80
C ASP A 47 -11.76 5.71 0.18
N ALA A 48 -11.76 5.64 -1.14
CA ALA A 48 -12.31 4.52 -1.90
C ALA A 48 -11.16 3.65 -2.43
N ILE A 49 -11.11 2.38 -2.08
CA ILE A 49 -10.06 1.44 -2.47
C ILE A 49 -10.72 0.23 -3.14
N PRO A 50 -10.63 0.10 -4.48
CA PRO A 50 -11.09 -1.11 -5.16
C PRO A 50 -10.39 -2.35 -4.58
N LEU A 51 -11.10 -3.47 -4.39
CA LEU A 51 -10.47 -4.69 -3.89
C LEU A 51 -9.39 -5.22 -4.86
N ALA A 52 -9.54 -4.94 -6.16
CA ALA A 52 -8.51 -5.21 -7.16
C ALA A 52 -7.22 -4.40 -6.97
N ALA A 53 -7.30 -3.22 -6.34
CA ALA A 53 -6.11 -2.47 -5.95
C ALA A 53 -5.41 -3.14 -4.76
N ILE A 54 -6.17 -3.66 -3.79
CA ILE A 54 -5.59 -4.44 -2.67
C ILE A 54 -4.84 -5.66 -3.23
N ALA A 55 -5.47 -6.41 -4.13
CA ALA A 55 -4.87 -7.56 -4.81
C ALA A 55 -3.55 -7.20 -5.53
N SER A 56 -3.57 -6.21 -6.42
CA SER A 56 -2.38 -5.82 -7.18
C SER A 56 -1.25 -5.30 -6.28
N TRP A 57 -1.57 -4.51 -5.25
CA TRP A 57 -0.58 -4.02 -4.28
C TRP A 57 0.04 -5.16 -3.47
N ARG A 58 -0.73 -6.19 -3.10
CA ARG A 58 -0.19 -7.38 -2.44
C ARG A 58 0.88 -8.05 -3.30
N THR A 59 0.55 -8.32 -4.55
CA THR A 59 1.48 -8.99 -5.48
C THR A 59 2.73 -8.14 -5.76
N LEU A 60 2.55 -6.83 -6.02
CA LEU A 60 3.63 -5.90 -6.39
C LEU A 60 4.59 -5.60 -5.24
N LEU A 61 4.10 -5.54 -4.00
CA LEU A 61 4.90 -5.17 -2.84
C LEU A 61 5.32 -6.36 -1.98
N GLY A 62 4.90 -7.57 -2.34
CA GLY A 62 5.15 -8.78 -1.54
C GLY A 62 4.48 -8.72 -0.17
N ILE A 63 3.25 -8.21 -0.11
CA ILE A 63 2.50 -8.05 1.14
C ILE A 63 1.64 -9.29 1.41
N GLU A 64 1.76 -9.82 2.62
CA GLU A 64 1.10 -11.06 3.01
C GLU A 64 -0.37 -10.87 3.40
N THR A 65 -0.76 -9.69 3.91
CA THR A 65 -2.10 -9.46 4.45
C THR A 65 -2.85 -8.33 3.72
N ASP A 66 -4.17 -8.48 3.56
CA ASP A 66 -5.01 -7.46 2.92
C ASP A 66 -4.99 -6.13 3.69
N THR A 67 -4.97 -6.23 5.02
CA THR A 67 -4.88 -5.08 5.93
C THR A 67 -3.59 -4.27 5.70
N GLU A 68 -2.46 -4.94 5.53
CA GLU A 68 -1.19 -4.27 5.25
C GLU A 68 -1.18 -3.63 3.86
N ALA A 69 -1.84 -4.23 2.87
CA ALA A 69 -1.97 -3.62 1.54
C ALA A 69 -2.84 -2.36 1.58
N VAL A 70 -3.92 -2.35 2.37
CA VAL A 70 -4.68 -1.13 2.66
C VAL A 70 -3.80 -0.08 3.33
N ALA A 71 -2.97 -0.47 4.31
CA ALA A 71 -2.04 0.44 4.97
C ALA A 71 -1.05 1.07 3.97
N ALA A 72 -0.49 0.28 3.04
CA ALA A 72 0.39 0.74 1.98
C ALA A 72 -0.30 1.77 1.06
N ILE A 73 -1.52 1.47 0.61
CA ILE A 73 -2.31 2.35 -0.26
C ILE A 73 -2.56 3.70 0.43
N LEU A 74 -3.00 3.67 1.69
CA LEU A 74 -3.29 4.89 2.44
C LEU A 74 -2.01 5.70 2.71
N ARG A 75 -0.90 5.04 3.02
CA ARG A 75 0.41 5.68 3.22
C ARG A 75 0.83 6.45 1.96
N VAL A 76 0.79 5.83 0.80
CA VAL A 76 1.16 6.48 -0.48
C VAL A 76 0.17 7.59 -0.84
N ARG A 77 -1.13 7.43 -0.60
CA ARG A 77 -2.12 8.51 -0.80
C ARG A 77 -1.89 9.74 0.07
N ASP A 78 -1.26 9.56 1.23
CA ASP A 78 -0.93 10.66 2.15
C ASP A 78 0.40 11.35 1.80
N HIS A 79 1.34 10.64 1.16
CA HIS A 79 2.71 11.11 0.94
C HIS A 79 3.03 11.39 -0.54
N GLY A 80 2.16 10.96 -1.45
CA GLY A 80 2.36 11.04 -2.89
C GLY A 80 3.18 9.87 -3.44
N GLU A 81 2.98 9.58 -4.72
CA GLU A 81 3.91 8.76 -5.49
C GLU A 81 5.04 9.66 -6.02
N PRO A 82 6.31 9.23 -6.01
CA PRO A 82 7.38 10.00 -6.64
C PRO A 82 7.14 10.15 -8.14
N ASP A 83 7.64 11.25 -8.71
CA ASP A 83 7.62 11.45 -10.16
C ASP A 83 8.42 10.34 -10.87
N PRO A 84 8.03 9.94 -12.10
CA PRO A 84 8.82 9.01 -12.89
C PRO A 84 10.25 9.51 -13.11
N ASP A 85 11.19 8.58 -13.23
CA ASP A 85 12.59 8.91 -13.51
C ASP A 85 12.67 9.72 -14.83
N PRO A 86 13.26 10.93 -14.82
CA PRO A 86 13.23 11.81 -15.97
C PRO A 86 14.12 11.34 -17.14
N GLN A 87 15.03 10.40 -16.91
CA GLN A 87 15.92 9.84 -17.94
C GLN A 87 15.36 8.59 -18.57
N THR A 88 14.78 7.70 -17.76
CA THR A 88 14.29 6.38 -18.22
C THR A 88 12.78 6.33 -18.42
N GLY A 89 12.03 7.25 -17.80
CA GLY A 89 10.57 7.21 -17.73
C GLY A 89 10.03 6.13 -16.78
N GLU A 90 10.89 5.45 -16.02
CA GLU A 90 10.48 4.40 -15.08
C GLU A 90 9.67 5.01 -13.92
N THR A 91 8.56 4.36 -13.58
CA THR A 91 7.77 4.70 -12.39
C THR A 91 8.31 3.98 -11.17
N ALA A 92 7.82 4.33 -9.98
CA ALA A 92 8.13 3.61 -8.75
C ALA A 92 7.86 2.09 -8.87
N TRP A 93 6.86 1.72 -9.67
CA TRP A 93 6.36 0.35 -9.83
C TRP A 93 7.12 -0.49 -10.86
N THR A 94 7.87 0.14 -11.78
CA THR A 94 8.47 -0.56 -12.93
C THR A 94 9.37 -1.72 -12.49
N SER A 95 10.06 -1.58 -11.36
CA SER A 95 10.97 -2.63 -10.88
C SER A 95 10.24 -3.86 -10.33
N ALA A 96 9.10 -3.69 -9.65
CA ALA A 96 8.28 -4.82 -9.21
C ALA A 96 7.64 -5.55 -10.39
N TYR A 97 7.07 -4.81 -11.37
CA TYR A 97 6.51 -5.42 -12.58
C TYR A 97 7.53 -6.26 -13.32
N ASN A 98 8.70 -5.70 -13.65
CA ASN A 98 9.77 -6.41 -14.36
C ASN A 98 10.22 -7.67 -13.60
N ALA A 99 10.28 -7.61 -12.27
CA ALA A 99 10.70 -8.73 -11.45
C ALA A 99 9.65 -9.85 -11.42
N ILE A 100 8.36 -9.50 -11.32
CA ILE A 100 7.25 -10.46 -11.38
C ILE A 100 7.16 -11.11 -12.76
N GLU A 101 7.21 -10.32 -13.84
CA GLU A 101 7.21 -10.85 -15.21
C GLU A 101 8.36 -11.84 -15.42
N LYS A 102 9.55 -11.52 -14.91
CA LYS A 102 10.69 -12.44 -14.98
C LYS A 102 10.44 -13.73 -14.18
N ALA A 103 9.94 -13.62 -12.95
CA ALA A 103 9.64 -14.78 -12.10
C ALA A 103 8.61 -15.72 -12.73
N ILE A 104 7.53 -15.17 -13.29
CA ILE A 104 6.48 -15.93 -13.98
C ILE A 104 7.07 -16.69 -15.18
N ASN A 105 7.94 -16.06 -15.97
CA ASN A 105 8.54 -16.68 -17.15
C ASN A 105 9.61 -17.75 -16.82
N THR A 106 10.14 -17.79 -15.59
CA THR A 106 11.19 -18.73 -15.19
C THR A 106 10.70 -19.98 -14.44
N THR A 107 9.37 -20.23 -14.38
CA THR A 107 8.77 -21.35 -13.61
C THR A 107 9.03 -21.27 -12.09
N THR A 108 9.35 -20.09 -11.57
CA THR A 108 9.35 -19.83 -10.12
C THR A 108 7.99 -19.23 -9.78
N ALA A 109 7.22 -19.89 -8.92
CA ALA A 109 5.95 -19.33 -8.47
C ALA A 109 6.18 -17.91 -7.89
N PRO A 110 5.35 -16.90 -8.21
CA PRO A 110 5.55 -15.50 -7.82
C PRO A 110 5.46 -15.23 -6.30
N ALA A 111 5.31 -16.28 -5.49
CA ALA A 111 5.32 -16.25 -4.04
C ALA A 111 6.70 -16.57 -3.43
N ASP A 112 7.74 -16.78 -4.25
CA ASP A 112 9.10 -17.01 -3.74
C ASP A 112 9.66 -15.70 -3.15
N ASN A 113 9.61 -15.59 -1.81
CA ASN A 113 10.18 -14.50 -1.02
C ASN A 113 11.57 -14.87 -0.48
N THR A 114 12.30 -15.75 -1.17
CA THR A 114 13.63 -16.14 -0.73
C THR A 114 14.51 -14.89 -0.69
N PRO A 115 15.19 -14.60 0.44
CA PRO A 115 16.14 -13.50 0.53
C PRO A 115 17.18 -13.54 -0.60
N ASP A 116 17.57 -12.37 -1.12
CA ASP A 116 18.47 -12.23 -2.28
C ASP A 116 17.93 -12.70 -3.65
N ASP A 117 16.64 -13.03 -3.78
CA ASP A 117 16.06 -13.36 -5.07
C ASP A 117 15.70 -12.09 -5.91
N PRO A 118 15.76 -12.16 -7.26
CA PRO A 118 15.44 -11.01 -8.12
C PRO A 118 14.04 -10.42 -7.92
N LEU A 119 13.07 -11.20 -7.45
CA LEU A 119 11.72 -10.75 -7.11
C LEU A 119 11.75 -9.84 -5.89
N THR A 120 12.39 -10.27 -4.79
CA THR A 120 12.55 -9.48 -3.57
C THR A 120 13.31 -8.18 -3.85
N ALA A 121 14.34 -8.20 -4.69
CA ALA A 121 15.07 -7.00 -5.10
C ALA A 121 14.18 -5.98 -5.84
N GLY A 122 13.35 -6.44 -6.80
CA GLY A 122 12.40 -5.59 -7.52
C GLY A 122 11.33 -4.98 -6.62
N ARG A 123 10.82 -5.78 -5.67
CA ARG A 123 9.88 -5.34 -4.63
C ARG A 123 10.51 -4.29 -3.72
N ASN A 124 11.73 -4.52 -3.22
CA ASN A 124 12.42 -3.57 -2.33
C ASN A 124 12.78 -2.25 -3.02
N LYS A 125 13.13 -2.26 -4.31
CA LYS A 125 13.30 -1.00 -5.07
C LYS A 125 11.99 -0.21 -5.12
N THR A 126 10.86 -0.87 -5.38
CA THR A 126 9.53 -0.25 -5.39
C THR A 126 9.14 0.28 -4.01
N ARG A 127 9.29 -0.54 -2.96
CA ARG A 127 8.99 -0.16 -1.56
C ARG A 127 9.84 1.04 -1.10
N GLY A 128 11.13 1.04 -1.43
CA GLY A 128 12.04 2.16 -1.12
C GLY A 128 11.62 3.48 -1.78
N LEU A 129 11.23 3.44 -3.07
CA LEU A 129 10.74 4.62 -3.79
C LEU A 129 9.41 5.16 -3.22
N LEU A 130 8.54 4.27 -2.74
CA LEU A 130 7.27 4.62 -2.09
C LEU A 130 7.42 5.01 -0.61
N GLY A 131 8.64 4.98 -0.05
CA GLY A 131 8.89 5.26 1.36
C GLY A 131 8.25 4.22 2.32
N LEU A 132 8.11 2.97 1.86
CA LEU A 132 7.61 1.84 2.62
C LEU A 132 8.78 1.04 3.23
N PRO A 133 8.59 0.36 4.38
CA PRO A 133 9.64 -0.47 4.95
C PRO A 133 10.03 -1.61 4.01
N LEU A 134 11.30 -2.00 3.99
CA LEU A 134 11.79 -3.05 3.09
C LEU A 134 11.42 -4.45 3.58
N LEU A 135 11.28 -5.39 2.65
CA LEU A 135 11.27 -6.82 2.96
C LEU A 135 12.68 -7.23 3.44
N PRO A 136 12.78 -8.19 4.38
CA PRO A 136 14.06 -8.64 4.90
C PRO A 136 14.96 -9.17 3.77
N ASP A 137 16.21 -8.70 3.75
CA ASP A 137 17.24 -9.10 2.78
C ASP A 137 18.43 -9.66 3.56
N THR A 138 18.81 -10.92 3.33
CA THR A 138 19.85 -11.58 4.14
C THR A 138 21.25 -11.03 3.89
N ALA A 139 21.45 -10.17 2.89
CA ALA A 139 22.74 -9.57 2.56
C ALA A 139 23.22 -8.46 3.51
N THR A 140 22.40 -7.93 4.44
CA THR A 140 22.81 -6.82 5.34
C THR A 140 22.82 -7.19 6.83
N THR A 141 23.09 -8.44 7.19
CA THR A 141 23.61 -8.72 8.54
C THR A 141 25.10 -8.40 8.58
N ASN A 142 25.45 -7.13 8.68
CA ASN A 142 26.78 -6.74 9.13
C ASN A 142 26.81 -6.93 10.66
N PRO A 143 27.60 -7.85 11.24
CA PRO A 143 27.63 -8.10 12.69
C PRO A 143 28.36 -6.98 13.48
N SER A 144 28.30 -5.75 12.99
CA SER A 144 28.94 -4.57 13.61
C SER A 144 28.10 -3.33 13.32
N ALA A 145 26.88 -3.32 13.85
CA ALA A 145 26.13 -2.11 14.11
C ALA A 145 25.34 -2.35 15.40
N GLU A 146 25.87 -1.85 16.51
CA GLU A 146 25.23 -1.81 17.83
C GLU A 146 24.09 -0.77 17.90
N ASP A 147 23.33 -0.63 16.81
CA ASP A 147 22.10 0.14 16.71
C ASP A 147 21.09 -0.62 15.84
N GLU A 148 20.74 -1.84 16.27
CA GLU A 148 19.62 -2.58 15.74
C GLU A 148 18.32 -1.98 16.28
N THR A 149 17.95 -0.82 15.75
CA THR A 149 16.52 -0.52 15.67
C THR A 149 15.98 -1.50 14.63
N ASP A 150 15.37 -2.60 15.08
CA ASP A 150 14.58 -3.53 14.27
C ASP A 150 13.58 -2.70 13.45
N ALA A 151 13.98 -2.33 12.23
CA ALA A 151 13.18 -1.46 11.40
C ALA A 151 11.90 -2.23 11.07
N PRO A 152 10.71 -1.69 11.36
CA PRO A 152 9.47 -2.45 11.25
C PRO A 152 9.29 -2.91 9.80
N THR A 153 9.26 -4.23 9.57
CA THR A 153 9.08 -4.80 8.21
C THR A 153 7.64 -4.67 7.71
N THR A 154 6.70 -4.43 8.63
CA THR A 154 5.26 -4.28 8.36
C THR A 154 4.84 -2.83 8.21
N ILE A 155 3.93 -2.57 7.27
CA ILE A 155 3.34 -1.23 7.08
C ILE A 155 2.20 -1.00 8.07
N ALA A 156 2.33 0.00 8.93
CA ALA A 156 1.31 0.34 9.93
C ALA A 156 0.10 1.08 9.33
N LEU A 157 -1.10 0.70 9.77
CA LEU A 157 -2.32 1.43 9.44
C LEU A 157 -2.30 2.85 10.04
N PRO A 158 -2.91 3.84 9.38
CA PRO A 158 -3.07 5.17 9.95
C PRO A 158 -4.01 5.15 11.16
N ALA A 159 -3.86 6.13 12.05
CA ALA A 159 -4.70 6.27 13.22
C ALA A 159 -6.19 6.41 12.86
N GLY A 160 -7.07 5.81 13.68
CA GLY A 160 -8.51 5.83 13.47
C GLY A 160 -9.06 4.69 12.60
N ILE A 161 -8.20 3.77 12.14
CA ILE A 161 -8.59 2.52 11.50
C ILE A 161 -8.36 1.37 12.47
N GLU A 162 -9.42 0.66 12.83
CA GLU A 162 -9.34 -0.51 13.71
C GLU A 162 -8.88 -1.75 12.90
N PRO A 163 -7.69 -2.32 13.20
CA PRO A 163 -7.12 -3.41 12.39
C PRO A 163 -7.99 -4.66 12.35
N THR A 164 -8.61 -5.02 13.48
CA THR A 164 -9.46 -6.22 13.58
C THR A 164 -10.78 -6.05 12.81
N GLU A 165 -11.40 -4.88 12.86
CA GLU A 165 -12.63 -4.61 12.11
C GLU A 165 -12.35 -4.61 10.60
N LEU A 166 -11.25 -3.97 10.18
CA LEU A 166 -10.81 -3.99 8.79
C LEU A 166 -10.48 -5.42 8.33
N GLY A 167 -9.74 -6.18 9.13
CA GLY A 167 -9.38 -7.55 8.83
C GLY A 167 -10.60 -8.46 8.67
N ASN A 168 -11.59 -8.36 9.56
CA ASN A 168 -12.84 -9.13 9.44
C ASN A 168 -13.63 -8.74 8.20
N LEU A 169 -13.74 -7.44 7.91
CA LEU A 169 -14.44 -6.95 6.72
C LEU A 169 -13.77 -7.43 5.43
N LEU A 170 -12.44 -7.43 5.36
CA LEU A 170 -11.71 -7.95 4.20
C LEU A 170 -11.80 -9.47 4.08
N ALA A 171 -11.83 -10.19 5.20
CA ALA A 171 -12.03 -11.64 5.23
C ALA A 171 -13.41 -12.06 4.69
N ASP A 172 -14.46 -11.28 4.96
CA ASP A 172 -15.79 -11.50 4.39
C ASP A 172 -15.81 -11.34 2.85
N HIS A 173 -14.80 -10.68 2.28
CA HIS A 173 -14.60 -10.45 0.85
C HIS A 173 -13.34 -11.13 0.30
N ALA A 174 -12.83 -12.16 0.97
CA ALA A 174 -11.61 -12.84 0.56
C ALA A 174 -11.70 -13.43 -0.85
N ASP A 175 -12.87 -13.98 -1.21
CA ASP A 175 -13.11 -14.54 -2.55
C ASP A 175 -12.94 -13.46 -3.63
N ASP A 176 -13.53 -12.28 -3.45
CA ASP A 176 -13.40 -11.16 -4.40
C ASP A 176 -11.94 -10.72 -4.59
N ILE A 177 -11.15 -10.70 -3.50
CA ILE A 177 -9.73 -10.32 -3.52
C ILE A 177 -8.88 -11.40 -4.20
N ASN A 178 -9.14 -12.67 -3.93
CA ASN A 178 -8.45 -13.79 -4.56
C ASN A 178 -8.73 -13.81 -6.07
N ASP A 179 -10.00 -13.67 -6.45
CA ASP A 179 -10.45 -13.54 -7.83
C ASP A 179 -9.77 -12.38 -8.57
N ALA A 180 -9.59 -11.24 -7.89
CA ALA A 180 -8.89 -10.10 -8.46
C ALA A 180 -7.37 -10.32 -8.55
N THR A 181 -6.79 -11.08 -7.63
CA THR A 181 -5.38 -11.48 -7.65
C THR A 181 -5.11 -12.37 -8.86
N ASP A 182 -5.97 -13.37 -9.11
CA ASP A 182 -5.85 -14.26 -10.27
C ASP A 182 -5.95 -13.48 -11.58
N ARG A 183 -6.94 -12.59 -11.71
CA ARG A 183 -7.08 -11.71 -12.89
C ARG A 183 -5.87 -10.79 -13.08
N PHE A 184 -5.29 -10.27 -11.99
CA PHE A 184 -4.09 -9.45 -12.07
C PHE A 184 -2.90 -10.27 -12.59
N ILE A 185 -2.65 -11.46 -12.04
CA ILE A 185 -1.57 -12.36 -12.50
C ILE A 185 -1.79 -12.77 -13.96
N GLU A 186 -3.02 -13.11 -14.35
CA GLU A 186 -3.38 -13.42 -15.74
C GLU A 186 -3.04 -12.24 -16.67
N SER A 187 -3.36 -11.01 -16.26
CA SER A 187 -3.05 -9.82 -17.06
C SER A 187 -1.55 -9.60 -17.29
N LEU A 188 -0.70 -10.04 -16.35
CA LEU A 188 0.77 -10.00 -16.51
C LEU A 188 1.28 -11.06 -17.49
N THR A 189 0.56 -12.18 -17.62
CA THR A 189 0.92 -13.27 -18.54
C THR A 189 0.47 -13.03 -19.97
N GLN A 190 -0.71 -12.41 -20.16
CA GLN A 190 -1.34 -12.27 -21.46
C GLN A 190 -0.59 -11.31 -22.41
N THR A 191 0.25 -10.42 -21.88
CA THR A 191 1.09 -9.49 -22.66
C THR A 191 2.11 -10.21 -23.57
N ASN A 192 2.41 -11.50 -23.32
CA ASN A 192 3.35 -12.28 -24.12
C ASN A 192 2.72 -13.00 -25.33
N ASP A 193 1.40 -13.18 -25.38
CA ASP A 193 0.71 -13.90 -26.48
C ASP A 193 0.23 -12.96 -27.61
N GLY A 194 0.44 -11.65 -27.48
CA GLY A 194 -0.06 -10.62 -28.40
C GLY A 194 0.89 -10.16 -29.51
N LYS A 195 1.84 -10.99 -29.97
CA LYS A 195 2.62 -10.74 -31.20
C LYS A 195 2.16 -11.62 -32.36
N ASP A 196 0.87 -11.55 -32.69
CA ASP A 196 0.40 -11.84 -34.05
C ASP A 196 -0.28 -10.57 -34.57
N HIS A 197 0.55 -9.69 -35.14
CA HIS A 197 0.07 -8.65 -36.06
C HIS A 197 -0.15 -9.33 -37.41
N ASP A 198 -1.42 -9.57 -37.77
CA ASP A 198 -1.85 -9.76 -39.16
C ASP A 198 -2.39 -8.43 -39.73
#